data_AF-A0A354HFG1-F1
#
_entry.id   AF-A0A354HFG1-F1
#
_cell.length_a   1.000
_cell.length_b   1.000
_cell.length_c   1.000
_cell.angle_alpha   90.00
_cell.angle_beta   90.00
_cell.angle_gamma   90.00
#
_symmetry.space_group_name_H-M   'P 1'
#
loop_
_entity.id
_entity.type
_entity.pdbx_description
1 polymer ?
#
loop_
_entity_poly.entity_id
_entity_poly.type
_entity_poly.pdbx_seq_one_letter_code
_entity_poly.pdbx_strand_id
1 'polypeptide(L)' 'MFYIIQGNDATPDSLLNDAAERIITLTVKYCGGSGRIIKPEVT' A
#
# COMPACT_ATOMS: atom_id res chain seq x y z
N MET A 1 -9.18 -8.55 1.95
CA MET A 1 -9.38 -7.16 1.47
C MET A 1 -8.18 -6.79 0.62
N PHE A 2 -8.38 -6.17 -0.53
CA PHE A 2 -7.27 -5.65 -1.35
C PHE A 2 -7.43 -4.13 -1.50
N TYR A 3 -6.33 -3.42 -1.36
CA TYR A 3 -6.21 -2.01 -1.68
C TYR A 3 -5.22 -1.88 -2.83
N ILE A 4 -5.62 -1.17 -3.89
CA ILE A 4 -4.73 -0.85 -5.00
C ILE A 4 -4.30 0.61 -4.81
N ILE A 5 -3.00 0.82 -4.75
CA ILE A 5 -2.40 2.16 -4.71
C ILE A 5 -1.67 2.37 -6.01
N GLN A 6 -2.07 3.41 -6.73
CA GLN A 6 -1.54 3.76 -8.02
C GLN A 6 -1.15 5.24 -8.03
N GLY A 7 0.05 5.52 -8.51
CA GLY A 7 0.53 6.87 -8.79
C GLY A 7 0.36 7.24 -10.26
N ASN A 8 0.79 8.44 -10.59
CA ASN A 8 1.03 8.86 -11.97
C ASN A 8 2.53 8.88 -12.30
N ASP A 9 2.90 9.29 -13.52
CA ASP A 9 4.29 9.31 -14.00
C ASP A 9 5.25 10.16 -13.14
N ALA A 10 4.73 11.12 -12.37
CA ALA A 10 5.51 11.97 -11.49
C ALA A 10 5.57 11.46 -10.04
N THR A 11 4.86 10.38 -9.73
CA THR A 11 4.76 9.87 -8.35
C THR A 11 5.90 8.90 -8.07
N PRO A 12 6.84 9.22 -7.16
CA PRO A 12 7.88 8.28 -6.79
C PRO A 12 7.33 7.08 -6.00
N ASP A 13 7.95 5.92 -6.20
CA ASP A 13 7.63 4.67 -5.52
C ASP A 13 7.60 4.78 -3.99
N SER A 14 8.43 5.67 -3.41
CA SER A 14 8.46 5.90 -1.97
C SER A 14 7.12 6.38 -1.45
N LEU A 15 6.46 7.31 -2.15
CA LEU A 15 5.16 7.83 -1.74
C LEU A 15 4.06 6.76 -1.85
N LEU A 16 4.15 5.87 -2.83
CA LEU A 16 3.21 4.74 -2.96
C LEU A 16 3.38 3.75 -1.80
N ASN A 17 4.62 3.46 -1.40
CA ASN A 17 4.90 2.58 -0.26
C ASN A 17 4.44 3.22 1.06
N ASP A 18 4.72 4.51 1.27
CA ASP A 18 4.29 5.23 2.47
C ASP A 18 2.76 5.26 2.59
N ALA A 19 2.07 5.47 1.48
CA ALA A 19 0.60 5.39 1.44
C ALA A 19 0.10 3.98 1.78
N ALA A 20 0.75 2.93 1.24
CA ALA A 20 0.39 1.54 1.52
C ALA A 20 0.59 1.17 2.99
N GLU A 21 1.73 1.54 3.57
CA GLU A 21 2.02 1.31 4.98
C GLU A 21 1.04 2.07 5.89
N ARG A 22 0.67 3.30 5.52
CA ARG A 22 -0.31 4.07 6.29
C ARG A 22 -1.69 3.41 6.27
N ILE A 23 -2.14 2.90 5.12
CA ILE A 23 -3.41 2.16 5.02
C ILE A 23 -3.33 0.89 5.86
N ILE A 24 -2.28 0.07 5.71
CA ILE A 24 -2.07 -1.16 6.49
C ILE A 24 -2.11 -0.85 7.99
N THR A 25 -1.36 0.15 8.44
CA THR A 25 -1.27 0.54 9.85
C THR A 25 -2.64 0.93 10.41
N LEU A 26 -3.39 1.76 9.69
CA LEU A 26 -4.72 2.19 10.12
C LEU A 26 -5.71 1.02 10.13
N THR A 27 -5.71 0.18 9.09
CA THR A 27 -6.58 -0.99 9.02
C THR A 27 -6.26 -1.98 10.14
N VAL A 28 -5.00 -2.30 10.39
CA VAL A 28 -4.61 -3.22 11.47
C VAL A 28 -4.97 -2.63 12.84
N LYS A 29 -4.76 -1.33 13.05
CA LYS A 29 -5.10 -0.65 14.31
C LYS A 29 -6.59 -0.72 14.63
N TYR A 30 -7.46 -0.50 13.64
CA TYR A 30 -8.91 -0.37 13.87
C TYR A 30 -9.70 -1.64 13.56
N CYS A 31 -9.19 -2.53 12.72
CA CYS A 31 -9.88 -3.75 12.29
C CYS A 31 -9.15 -5.05 12.69
N GLY A 32 -7.94 -4.95 13.27
CA GLY A 32 -7.11 -6.11 13.62
C GLY A 32 -6.49 -6.81 12.41
N GLY A 33 -5.85 -7.96 12.67
CA GLY A 33 -5.22 -8.78 11.64
C GLY A 33 -3.82 -8.31 11.23
N SER A 34 -3.44 -8.57 9.97
CA SER A 34 -2.15 -8.19 9.40
C SER A 34 -2.32 -7.71 7.96
N GLY A 35 -1.36 -6.93 7.47
CA GLY A 35 -1.29 -6.48 6.09
C GLY A 35 0.12 -6.64 5.53
N ARG A 36 0.23 -6.63 4.21
CA ARG A 36 1.51 -6.67 3.50
C ARG A 36 1.39 -5.94 2.17
N ILE A 37 2.50 -5.36 1.73
CA ILE A 37 2.61 -4.77 0.39
C ILE A 37 2.99 -5.87 -0.59
N ILE A 38 2.30 -5.92 -1.74
CA ILE A 38 2.64 -6.79 -2.87
C ILE A 38 2.90 -5.88 -4.06
N LYS A 39 4.13 -5.89 -4.58
CA LYS A 39 4.47 -5.21 -5.83
C LYS A 39 4.44 -6.24 -6.95
N PRO A 40 3.47 -6.18 -7.89
CA PRO A 40 3.45 -7.10 -9.01
C PRO A 40 4.66 -6.82 -9.91
N GLU A 41 5.43 -7.85 -10.21
CA GLU A 41 6.41 -7.79 -11.29
C GLU A 41 5.65 -7.79 -12.61
N VAL A 42 5.67 -6.67 -13.33
CA VAL A 42 5.16 -6.63 -14.70
C VAL A 42 6.32 -7.07 -15.59
N THR A 43 6.29 -8.33 -15.99
CA THR A 43 7.26 -8.93 -16.92
C THR A 43 6.95 -8.57 -18.37
#